data_AF-A0A4Q0ID22-F1
#
_entry.id   AF-A0A4Q0ID22-F1
#
_cell.length_a   1.000
_cell.length_b   1.000
_cell.length_c   1.000
_cell.angle_alpha   90.00
_cell.angle_beta   90.00
_cell.angle_gamma   90.00
#
_symmetry.space_group_name_H-M   'P 1'
#
loop_
_entity.id
_entity.type
_entity.pdbx_description
1 polymer ?
#
loop_
_entity_poly.entity_id
_entity_poly.type
_entity_poly.pdbx_seq_one_letter_code
_entity_poly.pdbx_strand_id
1 'polypeptide(L)'
;MKTKTLIKRVVLSLSAFLLLVVAFTIYANVRVENAAEKRPYATVDSVPHNKVALLLGTNPLNRWGRPNSYFTNRINTAAELYHAGKVDFIIASGD
;
A
#
# COMPACT_ATOMS: atom_id res chain seq x y z
N MET A 1 -9.65 50.10 5.92
CA MET A 1 -9.30 49.57 4.57
C MET A 1 -8.17 48.53 4.59
N LYS A 2 -7.03 48.75 5.29
CA LYS A 2 -5.87 47.83 5.29
C LYS A 2 -6.15 46.39 5.75
N THR A 3 -6.98 46.21 6.79
CA THR A 3 -7.31 44.88 7.35
C THR A 3 -8.06 43.97 6.37
N LYS A 4 -9.00 44.53 5.58
CA LYS A 4 -9.74 43.76 4.55
C LYS A 4 -8.81 43.23 3.46
N THR A 5 -7.81 44.02 3.07
CA THR A 5 -6.78 43.61 2.10
C THR A 5 -5.86 42.53 2.65
N LEU A 6 -5.50 42.60 3.94
CA LEU A 6 -4.69 41.58 4.61
C LEU A 6 -5.43 40.24 4.70
N ILE A 7 -6.71 40.24 5.12
CA ILE A 7 -7.54 39.04 5.19
C ILE A 7 -7.67 38.39 3.80
N LYS A 8 -7.93 39.18 2.75
CA LYS A 8 -8.02 38.65 1.38
C LYS A 8 -6.72 37.97 0.93
N ARG A 9 -5.56 38.55 1.26
CA ARG A 9 -4.25 37.95 0.96
C ARG A 9 -4.02 36.65 1.72
N VAL A 10 -4.36 36.61 3.01
CA VAL A 10 -4.24 35.39 3.83
C VAL A 10 -5.12 34.27 3.27
N VAL A 11 -6.38 34.57 2.94
CA VAL A 11 -7.31 33.59 2.35
C VAL A 11 -6.80 33.07 1.00
N LEU A 12 -6.27 33.95 0.14
CA LEU A 12 -5.68 33.55 -1.14
C LEU A 12 -4.45 32.66 -0.94
N SER A 13 -3.55 33.01 -0.03
CA SER A 13 -2.36 32.21 0.27
C SER A 13 -2.72 30.83 0.83
N LEU A 14 -3.70 30.76 1.74
CA LEU A 14 -4.18 29.48 2.28
C LEU A 14 -4.86 28.63 1.21
N SER A 15 -5.64 29.24 0.32
CA SER A 15 -6.27 28.54 -0.80
C SER A 15 -5.23 27.99 -1.78
N ALA A 16 -4.20 28.77 -2.10
CA ALA A 16 -3.10 28.34 -2.95
C ALA A 16 -2.29 27.21 -2.29
N PHE A 17 -2.02 27.30 -0.99
CA PHE A 17 -1.35 26.24 -0.25
C PHE A 17 -2.17 24.95 -0.25
N LEU A 18 -3.49 25.03 -0.01
CA LEU A 18 -4.37 23.87 -0.08
C LEU A 18 -4.37 23.24 -1.47
N LEU A 19 -4.42 24.04 -2.53
CA LEU A 19 -4.31 23.55 -3.90
C LEU A 19 -2.99 22.84 -4.16
N LEU A 20 -1.87 23.37 -3.65
CA LEU A 20 -0.56 22.73 -3.78
C LEU A 20 -0.51 21.38 -3.04
N VAL A 21 -1.07 21.30 -1.82
CA VAL A 21 -1.15 20.04 -1.07
C VAL A 21 -1.97 19.00 -1.83
N VAL A 22 -3.13 19.39 -2.37
CA VAL A 22 -3.98 18.48 -3.16
C VAL A 22 -3.25 18.02 -4.42
N ALA A 23 -2.64 18.95 -5.17
CA ALA A 23 -1.89 18.64 -6.38
C ALA A 23 -0.71 17.70 -6.08
N PHE A 24 0.02 17.94 -4.99
CA PHE A 24 1.11 17.08 -4.57
C PHE A 24 0.65 15.67 -4.19
N THR A 25 -0.46 15.54 -3.43
CA THR A 25 -1.03 14.24 -3.07
C THR A 25 -1.46 13.45 -4.31
N ILE A 26 -2.12 14.10 -5.27
CA ILE A 26 -2.52 13.46 -6.54
C ILE A 26 -1.28 13.01 -7.31
N TYR A 27 -0.28 13.89 -7.43
CA TYR A 27 0.97 13.57 -8.09
C TYR A 27 1.67 12.37 -7.44
N ALA A 28 1.81 12.37 -6.12
CA ALA A 28 2.42 11.27 -5.38
C ALA A 28 1.68 9.94 -5.63
N ASN A 29 0.34 9.95 -5.57
CA ASN A 29 -0.47 8.76 -5.83
C ASN A 29 -0.24 8.21 -7.24
N VAL A 30 -0.37 9.06 -8.26
CA VAL A 30 -0.19 8.67 -9.67
C VAL A 30 1.23 8.16 -9.92
N ARG A 31 2.25 8.78 -9.30
CA ARG A 31 3.64 8.34 -9.46
C ARG A 31 3.89 6.97 -8.84
N VAL A 32 3.30 6.69 -7.67
CA VAL A 32 3.42 5.38 -7.02
C VAL A 32 2.66 4.32 -7.82
N GLU A 33 1.44 4.62 -8.26
CA GLU A 33 0.61 3.72 -9.05
C GLU A 33 1.31 3.33 -10.36
N ASN A 34 1.77 4.30 -11.14
CA ASN A 34 2.49 4.05 -12.39
C ASN A 34 3.80 3.29 -12.17
N ALA A 35 4.51 3.56 -11.07
CA ALA A 35 5.72 2.83 -10.74
C ALA A 35 5.43 1.37 -10.34
N ALA A 36 4.26 1.09 -9.79
CA ALA A 36 3.86 -0.22 -9.32
C ALA A 36 3.04 -1.03 -10.32
N GLU A 37 2.42 -0.41 -11.34
CA GLU A 37 1.44 -0.98 -12.26
C GLU A 37 1.72 -2.42 -12.72
N LYS A 38 2.99 -2.77 -13.00
CA LYS A 38 3.40 -4.07 -13.54
C LYS A 38 3.90 -5.08 -12.50
N ARG A 39 3.75 -4.80 -11.20
CA ARG A 39 4.29 -5.63 -10.11
C ARG A 39 3.24 -6.50 -9.40
N PRO A 40 2.00 -6.05 -9.20
CA PRO A 40 0.94 -6.90 -8.66
C PRO A 40 0.50 -7.97 -9.66
N TYR A 41 0.22 -9.16 -9.15
CA TYR A 41 -0.38 -10.25 -9.90
C TYR A 41 -1.79 -10.50 -9.35
N ALA A 42 -2.78 -10.61 -10.26
CA ALA A 42 -4.17 -10.84 -9.87
C ALA A 42 -4.49 -12.33 -9.70
N THR A 43 -3.72 -13.22 -10.30
CA THR A 43 -3.93 -14.68 -10.27
C THR A 43 -2.61 -15.40 -10.04
N VAL A 44 -2.68 -16.56 -9.36
CA VAL A 44 -1.52 -17.43 -9.09
C VAL A 44 -0.80 -17.82 -10.37
N ASP A 45 -1.55 -18.17 -11.43
CA ASP A 45 -0.98 -18.62 -12.70
C ASP A 45 -0.11 -17.55 -13.37
N SER A 46 -0.44 -16.27 -13.20
CA SER A 46 0.31 -15.15 -13.77
C SER A 46 1.64 -14.88 -13.06
N VAL A 47 1.86 -15.44 -11.86
CA VAL A 47 3.09 -15.24 -11.09
C VAL A 47 4.22 -16.05 -11.73
N PRO A 48 5.38 -15.45 -12.04
CA PRO A 48 6.55 -16.20 -12.49
C PRO A 48 7.12 -17.03 -11.34
N HIS A 49 7.81 -18.14 -11.66
CA HIS A 49 8.51 -18.93 -10.65
C HIS A 49 9.57 -18.07 -9.94
N ASN A 50 9.62 -18.18 -8.61
CA ASN A 50 10.62 -17.55 -7.77
C ASN A 50 11.09 -18.54 -6.71
N LYS A 51 12.41 -18.68 -6.52
CA LYS A 51 12.94 -19.62 -5.53
C LYS A 51 12.43 -19.39 -4.10
N VAL A 52 12.27 -18.12 -3.70
CA VAL A 52 11.89 -17.76 -2.33
C VAL A 52 10.84 -16.65 -2.34
N ALA A 53 9.76 -16.83 -1.57
CA ALA A 53 8.82 -15.77 -1.21
C ALA A 53 9.04 -15.26 0.22
N LEU A 54 8.83 -13.96 0.41
CA LEU A 54 8.80 -13.33 1.73
C LEU A 54 7.35 -13.12 2.17
N LEU A 55 6.98 -13.73 3.29
CA LEU A 55 5.66 -13.62 3.90
C LEU A 55 5.73 -12.69 5.12
N LEU A 56 5.13 -11.51 5.00
CA LEU A 56 5.16 -10.47 6.03
C LEU A 56 3.92 -10.47 6.92
N GLY A 57 4.12 -10.11 8.20
CA GLY A 57 3.04 -9.84 9.15
C GLY A 57 2.26 -11.10 9.51
N THR A 58 2.94 -12.05 10.17
CA THR A 58 2.40 -13.36 10.54
C THR A 58 1.75 -13.39 11.93
N ASN A 59 1.24 -12.27 12.44
CA ASN A 59 0.48 -12.25 13.69
C ASN A 59 -1.00 -12.60 13.42
N PRO A 60 -1.51 -13.74 13.94
CA PRO A 60 -2.88 -14.18 13.70
C PRO A 60 -3.93 -13.29 14.36
N LEU A 61 -3.53 -12.48 15.33
CA LEU A 61 -4.41 -11.59 16.07
C LEU A 61 -4.12 -10.13 15.70
N ASN A 62 -5.16 -9.32 15.67
CA ASN A 62 -5.02 -7.87 15.60
C ASN A 62 -4.73 -7.29 17.00
N ARG A 63 -4.50 -5.97 17.06
CA ARG A 63 -4.23 -5.25 18.33
C ARG A 63 -5.31 -5.37 19.42
N TRP A 64 -6.47 -5.93 19.09
CA TRP A 64 -7.58 -6.16 20.02
C TRP A 64 -7.80 -7.65 20.33
N GLY A 65 -6.86 -8.52 19.96
CA GLY A 65 -6.93 -9.96 20.20
C GLY A 65 -7.92 -10.72 19.33
N ARG A 66 -8.44 -10.11 18.25
CA ARG A 66 -9.37 -10.75 17.31
C ARG A 66 -8.62 -11.30 16.10
N PRO A 67 -9.17 -12.31 15.39
CA PRO A 67 -8.57 -12.82 14.15
C PRO A 67 -8.24 -11.72 13.15
N ASN A 68 -7.05 -11.78 12.58
CA ASN A 68 -6.55 -10.85 11.58
C ASN A 68 -6.84 -11.38 10.17
N SER A 69 -7.74 -10.72 9.44
CA SER A 69 -8.05 -11.10 8.06
C SER A 69 -6.84 -10.95 7.13
N TYR A 70 -5.97 -9.97 7.38
CA TYR A 70 -4.73 -9.82 6.60
C TYR A 70 -3.79 -11.02 6.80
N PHE A 71 -3.68 -11.53 8.02
CA PHE A 71 -2.91 -12.74 8.29
C PHE A 71 -3.46 -13.92 7.50
N THR A 72 -4.77 -14.17 7.65
CA THR A 72 -5.44 -15.30 7.01
C THR A 72 -5.29 -15.25 5.49
N ASN A 73 -5.53 -14.10 4.87
CA ASN A 73 -5.40 -13.93 3.42
C ASN A 73 -3.96 -14.15 2.95
N ARG A 74 -2.97 -13.63 3.68
CA ARG A 74 -1.55 -13.80 3.31
C ARG A 74 -1.08 -15.24 3.43
N ILE A 75 -1.52 -15.97 4.47
CA ILE A 75 -1.22 -17.39 4.64
C ILE A 75 -1.82 -18.21 3.50
N ASN A 76 -3.09 -17.94 3.16
CA ASN A 76 -3.77 -18.64 2.06
C ASN A 76 -3.06 -18.39 0.72
N THR A 77 -2.74 -17.14 0.39
CA THR A 77 -1.99 -16.81 -0.83
C THR A 77 -0.60 -17.44 -0.85
N ALA A 78 0.12 -17.46 0.27
CA ALA A 78 1.42 -18.10 0.36
C ALA A 78 1.32 -19.62 0.12
N ALA A 79 0.31 -20.27 0.70
CA ALA A 79 0.03 -21.68 0.49
C ALA A 79 -0.34 -21.99 -0.97
N GLU A 80 -1.18 -21.17 -1.59
CA GLU A 80 -1.54 -21.30 -3.01
C GLU A 80 -0.32 -21.18 -3.93
N LEU A 81 0.54 -20.18 -3.71
CA LEU A 81 1.77 -20.01 -4.49
C LEU A 81 2.73 -21.19 -4.34
N TYR A 82 2.87 -21.71 -3.11
CA TYR A 82 3.72 -22.86 -2.82
C TYR A 82 3.19 -24.14 -3.49
N HIS A 83 1.92 -24.45 -3.30
CA HIS A 83 1.31 -25.65 -3.88
C HIS A 83 1.21 -25.61 -5.40
N ALA A 84 1.07 -24.42 -6.00
CA ALA A 84 1.13 -24.24 -7.44
C ALA A 84 2.56 -24.29 -8.02
N GLY A 85 3.57 -24.54 -7.17
CA GLY A 85 4.97 -24.58 -7.58
C GLY A 85 5.49 -23.24 -8.09
N LYS A 86 4.86 -22.11 -7.70
CA LYS A 86 5.34 -20.77 -8.03
C LYS A 86 6.48 -20.34 -7.12
N VAL A 87 6.58 -20.93 -5.93
CA VAL A 87 7.68 -20.71 -4.99
C VAL A 87 8.17 -21.99 -4.35
N ASP A 88 9.49 -22.12 -4.19
CA ASP A 88 10.11 -23.32 -3.60
C ASP A 88 10.23 -23.22 -2.07
N PHE A 89 10.42 -22.00 -1.56
CA PHE A 89 10.57 -21.73 -0.13
C PHE A 89 9.83 -20.46 0.26
N ILE A 90 9.38 -20.43 1.52
CA ILE A 90 8.76 -19.24 2.13
C ILE A 90 9.60 -18.84 3.34
N ILE A 91 10.04 -17.59 3.38
CA ILE A 91 10.58 -16.95 4.58
C ILE A 91 9.40 -16.22 5.24
N ALA A 92 8.96 -16.71 6.39
CA ALA A 92 7.93 -16.07 7.19
C ALA A 92 8.58 -15.14 8.22
N SER A 93 8.21 -13.85 8.20
CA SER A 93 8.65 -12.92 9.23
C SER A 93 7.86 -13.16 10.52
N GLY A 94 8.51 -13.68 11.55
CA GLY A 94 7.92 -13.76 12.89
C GLY A 94 7.97 -12.43 13.64
N ASP A 95 7.07 -12.28 14.59
CA ASP A 95 7.10 -11.34 15.71
C ASP A 95 6.54 -12.08 16.93
#